data_AF-A0A925Y4Z4-F1
#
_entry.id   AF-A0A925Y4Z4-F1
#
_cell.length_a   1.000
_cell.length_b   1.000
_cell.length_c   1.000
_cell.angle_alpha   90.00
_cell.angle_beta   90.00
_cell.angle_gamma   90.00
#
_symmetry.space_group_name_H-M   'P 1'
#
loop_
_entity.id
_entity.type
_entity.pdbx_description
1 polymer ?
#
loop_
_entity_poly.entity_id
_entity_poly.type
_entity_poly.pdbx_seq_one_letter_code
_entity_poly.pdbx_strand_id
1 'polypeptide(L)'
;MYDNMAYYSDYLALDVLLNAQHPESDKHGKPAHDEMLFIITHQTFELWFKQVLVEVGTVITSLNRAYVPETDVALCLARVQRVNRIMEHLVNQFTLIETMTPGDFMDFRAYLNPASGFQSIQWRILERTLGIPENVRVNKHYTDALTEEHRNALEAATNGPTLFAAIQRWLEQIPFMESGKYAFWDAYKVAVLAMLENDRTEVRTLAVAEGHDPTDALAQIDANERGFLALFEAESYAELIASGARRMSQRATLATLFISTYRDKPLLHTPYRLLDAIIELDKVVSLWRFRHTLMVSRMIGMRVGTGGSSGHDYLMQTAIKQRVFDDLTSLSSFLVPSSVTPELPAEIATRLQFVNEARG
;
A
#
# COMPACT_ATOMS: atom_id res chain seq x y z
N MET A 1 -2.02 31.61 39.88
CA MET A 1 -2.93 31.14 38.82
C MET A 1 -2.40 29.81 38.32
N TYR A 2 -2.89 28.69 38.87
CA TYR A 2 -2.57 27.31 38.44
C TYR A 2 -3.84 26.63 37.89
N ASP A 3 -4.69 27.39 37.19
CA ASP A 3 -6.05 26.98 36.86
C ASP A 3 -6.17 26.27 35.51
N ASN A 4 -5.10 25.57 35.07
CA ASN A 4 -5.13 24.86 33.79
C ASN A 4 -4.04 23.78 33.67
N MET A 5 -3.74 23.04 34.74
CA MET A 5 -2.91 21.83 34.60
C MET A 5 -3.78 20.70 34.05
N ALA A 6 -3.51 20.30 32.80
CA ALA A 6 -4.18 19.16 32.19
C ALA A 6 -3.93 17.90 33.04
N TYR A 7 -4.99 17.28 33.52
CA TYR A 7 -4.92 15.99 34.22
C TYR A 7 -4.87 14.85 33.20
N TYR A 8 -4.01 13.87 33.43
CA TYR A 8 -3.72 12.78 32.48
C TYR A 8 -4.98 12.01 32.06
N SER A 9 -5.82 11.64 33.03
CA SER A 9 -7.05 10.88 32.74
C SER A 9 -8.06 11.69 31.93
N ASP A 10 -8.15 12.99 32.18
CA ASP A 10 -9.05 13.89 31.44
C ASP A 10 -8.57 14.09 30.01
N TYR A 11 -7.25 14.30 29.83
CA TYR A 11 -6.64 14.51 28.51
C TYR A 11 -6.82 13.29 27.59
N LEU A 12 -6.70 12.07 28.14
CA LEU A 12 -6.85 10.83 27.38
C LEU A 12 -8.27 10.25 27.41
N ALA A 13 -9.20 10.91 28.11
CA ALA A 13 -10.56 10.43 28.35
C ALA A 13 -10.60 8.97 28.86
N LEU A 14 -9.76 8.64 29.85
CA LEU A 14 -9.62 7.26 30.35
C LEU A 14 -10.92 6.71 30.94
N ASP A 15 -11.77 7.56 31.50
CA ASP A 15 -13.09 7.13 32.01
C ASP A 15 -14.01 6.62 30.90
N VAL A 16 -13.85 7.08 29.66
CA VAL A 16 -14.57 6.52 28.51
C VAL A 16 -13.83 5.29 27.99
N LEU A 17 -12.52 5.41 27.78
CA LEU A 17 -11.72 4.36 27.14
C LEU A 17 -11.68 3.06 27.96
N LEU A 18 -11.48 3.16 29.28
CA LEU A 18 -11.33 2.01 30.18
C LEU A 18 -12.65 1.48 30.74
N ASN A 19 -13.78 2.07 30.35
CA ASN A 19 -15.12 1.57 30.67
C ASN A 19 -15.90 1.09 29.43
N ALA A 20 -15.26 1.00 28.26
CA ALA A 20 -15.88 0.57 27.01
C ALA A 20 -15.92 -0.96 26.83
N GLN A 21 -15.40 -1.73 27.79
CA GLN A 21 -15.27 -3.18 27.70
C GLN A 21 -16.47 -3.88 28.35
N HIS A 22 -17.35 -4.44 27.53
CA HIS A 22 -18.57 -5.11 27.99
C HIS A 22 -18.71 -6.50 27.34
N PRO A 23 -18.20 -7.57 27.96
CA PRO A 23 -18.36 -8.93 27.46
C PRO A 23 -19.85 -9.30 27.29
N GLU A 24 -20.22 -9.87 26.14
CA GLU A 24 -21.58 -10.36 25.89
C GLU A 24 -21.85 -11.63 26.69
N SER A 25 -20.85 -12.49 26.89
CA SER A 25 -20.98 -13.73 27.67
C SER A 25 -21.44 -13.48 29.12
N ASP A 26 -21.01 -12.37 29.73
CA ASP A 26 -21.45 -11.92 31.05
C ASP A 26 -22.95 -11.62 31.06
N LYS A 27 -23.46 -10.94 30.04
CA LYS A 27 -24.90 -10.61 29.90
C LYS A 27 -25.76 -11.86 29.74
N HIS A 28 -25.18 -12.94 29.23
CA HIS A 28 -25.83 -14.24 29.07
C HIS A 28 -25.65 -15.19 30.28
N GLY A 29 -25.01 -14.73 31.37
CA GLY A 29 -24.83 -15.52 32.60
C GLY A 29 -23.87 -16.70 32.45
N LYS A 30 -23.03 -16.70 31.41
CA LYS A 30 -22.01 -17.71 31.15
C LYS A 30 -20.67 -17.03 30.81
N PRO A 31 -19.98 -16.43 31.78
CA PRO A 31 -18.76 -15.67 31.53
C PRO A 31 -17.70 -16.49 30.80
N ALA A 32 -17.13 -15.91 29.74
CA ALA A 32 -15.98 -16.44 29.03
C ALA A 32 -14.78 -15.51 29.26
N HIS A 33 -13.74 -16.02 29.91
CA HIS A 33 -12.58 -15.22 30.34
C HIS A 33 -11.89 -14.49 29.18
N ASP A 34 -11.65 -15.20 28.08
CA ASP A 34 -10.89 -14.68 26.92
C ASP A 34 -11.69 -13.70 26.05
N GLU A 35 -12.99 -13.49 26.32
CA GLU A 35 -13.77 -12.46 25.61
C GLU A 35 -13.23 -11.05 25.88
N MET A 36 -12.69 -10.79 27.08
CA MET A 36 -12.04 -9.51 27.39
C MET A 36 -10.80 -9.28 26.49
N LEU A 37 -9.97 -10.30 26.28
CA LEU A 37 -8.83 -10.23 25.37
C LEU A 37 -9.28 -9.96 23.94
N PHE A 38 -10.36 -10.62 23.51
CA PHE A 38 -10.97 -10.38 22.20
C PHE A 38 -11.38 -8.91 22.05
N ILE A 39 -12.10 -8.34 23.01
CA ILE A 39 -12.56 -6.94 22.99
C ILE A 39 -11.36 -5.97 22.95
N ILE A 40 -10.42 -6.08 23.88
CA ILE A 40 -9.26 -5.19 23.98
C ILE A 40 -8.42 -5.24 22.70
N THR A 41 -8.23 -6.43 22.12
CA THR A 41 -7.51 -6.58 20.86
C THR A 41 -8.18 -5.81 19.72
N HIS A 42 -9.50 -5.92 19.58
CA HIS A 42 -10.23 -5.22 18.51
C HIS A 42 -10.28 -3.71 18.76
N GLN A 43 -10.49 -3.26 20.00
CA GLN A 43 -10.48 -1.84 20.35
C GLN A 43 -9.14 -1.18 20.04
N THR A 44 -8.03 -1.86 20.34
CA THR A 44 -6.69 -1.34 20.04
C THR A 44 -6.40 -1.33 18.53
N PHE A 45 -6.88 -2.31 17.75
CA PHE A 45 -6.86 -2.21 16.28
C PHE A 45 -7.58 -0.96 15.79
N GLU A 46 -8.79 -0.68 16.29
CA GLU A 46 -9.59 0.48 15.88
C GLU A 46 -8.95 1.82 16.27
N LEU A 47 -8.28 1.91 17.42
CA LEU A 47 -7.49 3.10 17.79
C LEU A 47 -6.33 3.34 16.81
N TRP A 48 -5.61 2.28 16.44
CA TRP A 48 -4.53 2.39 15.46
C TRP A 48 -5.03 2.68 14.04
N PHE A 49 -6.15 2.10 13.62
CA PHE A 49 -6.78 2.45 12.34
C PHE A 49 -7.15 3.93 12.28
N LYS A 50 -7.68 4.49 13.38
CA LYS A 50 -7.93 5.93 13.49
C LYS A 50 -6.65 6.74 13.27
N GLN A 51 -5.55 6.37 13.93
CA GLN A 51 -4.26 7.04 13.75
C GLN A 51 -3.76 6.93 12.30
N VAL A 52 -3.84 5.75 11.69
CA VAL A 52 -3.45 5.53 10.28
C VAL A 52 -4.26 6.43 9.34
N LEU A 53 -5.58 6.55 9.55
CA LEU A 53 -6.44 7.42 8.75
C LEU A 53 -6.05 8.90 8.87
N VAL A 54 -5.67 9.36 10.06
CA VAL A 54 -5.17 10.73 10.26
C VAL A 54 -3.88 10.98 9.47
N GLU A 55 -2.91 10.06 9.57
CA GLU A 55 -1.63 10.19 8.86
C GLU A 55 -1.83 10.16 7.34
N VAL A 56 -2.57 9.17 6.82
CA VAL A 56 -2.84 9.01 5.39
C VAL A 56 -3.63 10.21 4.85
N GLY A 57 -4.66 10.67 5.56
CA GLY A 57 -5.42 11.86 5.17
C GLY A 57 -4.55 13.11 5.06
N THR A 58 -3.55 13.24 5.94
CA THR A 58 -2.62 14.38 5.87
C THR A 58 -1.63 14.26 4.71
N VAL A 59 -1.18 13.04 4.38
CA VAL A 59 -0.36 12.78 3.18
C VAL A 59 -1.15 13.12 1.91
N ILE A 60 -2.40 12.66 1.80
CA ILE A 60 -3.29 12.99 0.69
C ILE A 60 -3.45 14.50 0.53
N THR A 61 -3.74 15.21 1.61
CA THR A 61 -3.90 16.68 1.60
C THR A 61 -2.63 17.42 1.16
N SER A 62 -1.46 16.86 1.45
CA SER A 62 -0.17 17.46 1.11
C SER A 62 0.20 17.22 -0.36
N LEU A 63 0.01 15.98 -0.85
CA LEU A 63 0.36 15.59 -2.21
C LEU A 63 -0.69 15.99 -3.27
N ASN A 64 -1.96 16.14 -2.89
CA ASN A 64 -3.05 16.46 -3.83
C ASN A 64 -3.11 17.95 -4.23
N ARG A 65 -2.04 18.72 -3.99
CA ARG A 65 -1.98 20.16 -4.30
C ARG A 65 -1.59 20.39 -5.76
N ALA A 66 -1.68 21.63 -6.22
CA ALA A 66 -1.16 22.02 -7.54
C ALA A 66 0.37 22.17 -7.55
N TYR A 67 0.94 22.45 -6.37
CA TYR A 67 2.37 22.49 -6.13
C TYR A 67 2.65 21.86 -4.76
N VAL A 68 3.65 20.98 -4.71
CA VAL A 68 4.08 20.29 -3.49
C VAL A 68 5.49 20.75 -3.15
N PRO A 69 5.68 21.53 -2.07
CA PRO A 69 7.02 21.89 -1.61
C PRO A 69 7.85 20.65 -1.27
N GLU A 70 9.16 20.70 -1.51
CA GLU A 70 10.07 19.59 -1.22
C GLU A 70 10.08 19.22 0.28
N THR A 71 9.86 20.20 1.16
CA THR A 71 9.69 19.99 2.59
C THR A 71 8.48 19.10 2.90
N ASP A 72 7.38 19.27 2.16
CA ASP A 72 6.16 18.49 2.36
C ASP A 72 6.36 17.05 1.89
N VAL A 73 7.19 16.80 0.87
CA VAL A 73 7.57 15.44 0.46
C VAL A 73 8.32 14.72 1.60
N ALA A 74 9.24 15.40 2.28
CA ALA A 74 9.96 14.85 3.44
C ALA A 74 9.03 14.57 4.63
N LEU A 75 8.05 15.45 4.88
CA LEU A 75 7.04 15.23 5.92
C LEU A 75 6.10 14.07 5.55
N CYS A 76 5.69 13.95 4.29
CA CYS A 76 4.92 12.82 3.79
C CYS A 76 5.69 11.51 3.99
N LEU A 77 6.98 11.47 3.68
CA LEU A 77 7.84 10.32 3.92
C LEU A 77 7.80 9.90 5.40
N ALA A 78 8.01 10.84 6.32
CA ALA A 78 8.00 10.55 7.76
C ALA A 78 6.65 9.99 8.23
N ARG A 79 5.53 10.49 7.69
CA ARG A 79 4.18 10.02 8.02
C ARG A 79 3.89 8.64 7.45
N VAL A 80 4.25 8.37 6.20
CA VAL A 80 4.10 7.03 5.59
C VAL A 80 4.95 6.01 6.34
N GLN A 81 6.20 6.36 6.71
CA GLN A 81 7.04 5.49 7.54
C GLN A 81 6.41 5.20 8.90
N ARG A 82 5.78 6.18 9.54
CA ARG A 82 5.01 5.96 10.78
C ARG A 82 3.83 5.01 10.56
N VAL A 83 3.07 5.19 9.47
CA VAL A 83 1.98 4.28 9.10
C VAL A 83 2.50 2.86 8.94
N ASN A 84 3.63 2.66 8.24
CA ASN A 84 4.24 1.34 8.07
C ASN A 84 4.59 0.71 9.42
N ARG A 85 5.19 1.46 10.35
CA ARG A 85 5.51 0.95 11.70
C ARG A 85 4.25 0.60 12.50
N ILE A 86 3.18 1.40 12.39
CA ILE A 86 1.89 1.07 13.03
C ILE A 86 1.35 -0.22 12.43
N MET A 87 1.32 -0.36 11.11
CA MET A 87 0.82 -1.57 10.45
C MET A 87 1.66 -2.81 10.77
N GLU A 88 2.98 -2.69 10.87
CA GLU A 88 3.87 -3.77 11.35
C GLU A 88 3.55 -4.17 12.79
N HIS A 89 3.27 -3.19 13.65
CA HIS A 89 2.81 -3.45 15.02
C HIS A 89 1.47 -4.20 15.02
N LEU A 90 0.52 -3.79 14.18
CA LEU A 90 -0.77 -4.46 14.02
C LEU A 90 -0.64 -5.90 13.51
N VAL A 91 0.32 -6.16 12.62
CA VAL A 91 0.68 -7.53 12.17
C VAL A 91 1.15 -8.37 13.35
N ASN A 92 2.00 -7.83 14.21
CA ASN A 92 2.52 -8.52 15.40
C ASN A 92 1.46 -8.65 16.51
N GLN A 93 0.49 -7.75 16.57
CA GLN A 93 -0.58 -7.76 17.57
C GLN A 93 -1.41 -9.05 17.53
N PHE A 94 -1.50 -9.73 16.37
CA PHE A 94 -2.13 -11.04 16.27
C PHE A 94 -1.52 -12.10 17.21
N THR A 95 -0.25 -11.97 17.58
CA THR A 95 0.39 -12.89 18.53
C THR A 95 -0.27 -12.89 19.92
N LEU A 96 -0.94 -11.78 20.29
CA LEU A 96 -1.68 -11.69 21.55
C LEU A 96 -2.98 -12.49 21.50
N ILE A 97 -3.80 -12.29 20.47
CA ILE A 97 -5.06 -13.03 20.34
C ILE A 97 -4.84 -14.52 20.00
N GLU A 98 -3.69 -14.88 19.43
CA GLU A 98 -3.31 -16.27 19.20
C GLU A 98 -3.01 -17.05 20.50
N THR A 99 -2.88 -16.39 21.66
CA THR A 99 -2.79 -17.08 22.96
C THR A 99 -4.12 -17.68 23.39
N MET A 100 -5.26 -17.14 22.92
CA MET A 100 -6.57 -17.73 23.12
C MET A 100 -6.67 -19.05 22.35
N THR A 101 -7.22 -20.08 22.99
CA THR A 101 -7.43 -21.36 22.31
C THR A 101 -8.71 -21.35 21.48
N PRO A 102 -8.81 -22.17 20.41
CA PRO A 102 -10.07 -22.33 19.68
C PRO A 102 -11.22 -22.83 20.57
N GLY A 103 -10.92 -23.58 21.64
CA GLY A 103 -11.92 -24.03 22.62
C GLY A 103 -12.51 -22.86 23.40
N ASP A 104 -11.66 -22.02 23.98
CA ASP A 104 -12.08 -20.83 24.74
C ASP A 104 -12.84 -19.84 23.84
N PHE A 105 -12.41 -19.69 22.58
CA PHE A 105 -13.14 -18.88 21.61
C PHE A 105 -14.56 -19.40 21.36
N MET A 106 -14.77 -20.72 21.34
CA MET A 106 -16.08 -21.32 21.11
C MET A 106 -17.07 -21.06 22.25
N ASP A 107 -16.59 -20.78 23.47
CA ASP A 107 -17.45 -20.52 24.63
C ASP A 107 -18.25 -19.22 24.51
N PHE A 108 -17.75 -18.23 23.73
CA PHE A 108 -18.45 -16.95 23.52
C PHE A 108 -18.77 -16.63 22.06
N ARG A 109 -18.24 -17.36 21.08
CA ARG A 109 -18.47 -17.12 19.64
C ARG A 109 -19.95 -16.99 19.26
N ALA A 110 -20.83 -17.73 19.92
CA ALA A 110 -22.26 -17.71 19.62
C ALA A 110 -22.91 -16.34 19.88
N TYR A 111 -22.42 -15.61 20.88
CA TYR A 111 -22.92 -14.29 21.28
C TYR A 111 -22.53 -13.18 20.30
N LEU A 112 -21.52 -13.43 19.45
CA LEU A 112 -21.04 -12.45 18.48
C LEU A 112 -21.93 -12.36 17.23
N ASN A 113 -22.84 -13.31 16.97
CA ASN A 113 -23.66 -13.24 15.75
C ASN A 113 -24.73 -12.13 15.84
N PRO A 114 -24.94 -11.33 14.77
CA PRO A 114 -24.34 -11.38 13.42
C PRO A 114 -23.08 -10.49 13.25
N ALA A 115 -22.50 -9.98 14.34
CA ALA A 115 -21.35 -9.10 14.30
C ALA A 115 -20.12 -9.78 13.67
N SER A 116 -19.38 -9.00 12.89
CA SER A 116 -18.18 -9.47 12.18
C SER A 116 -17.24 -8.33 11.86
N GLY A 117 -15.94 -8.63 11.72
CA GLY A 117 -14.92 -7.70 11.23
C GLY A 117 -15.24 -7.12 9.83
N PHE A 118 -16.19 -7.70 9.09
CA PHE A 118 -16.75 -7.05 7.90
C PHE A 118 -17.34 -5.67 8.15
N GLN A 119 -17.82 -5.43 9.37
CA GLN A 119 -18.43 -4.20 9.83
C GLN A 119 -17.42 -3.19 10.42
N SER A 120 -16.11 -3.49 10.40
CA SER A 120 -15.08 -2.50 10.77
C SER A 120 -15.09 -1.36 9.75
N ILE A 121 -15.78 -0.27 10.11
CA ILE A 121 -15.98 0.85 9.20
C ILE A 121 -14.67 1.60 8.92
N GLN A 122 -13.79 1.75 9.92
CA GLN A 122 -12.50 2.40 9.72
C GLN A 122 -11.59 1.60 8.78
N TRP A 123 -11.61 0.26 8.85
CA TRP A 123 -10.90 -0.57 7.88
C TRP A 123 -11.43 -0.37 6.46
N ARG A 124 -12.76 -0.32 6.28
CA ARG A 124 -13.37 -0.05 4.95
C ARG A 124 -13.06 1.35 4.43
N ILE A 125 -13.10 2.35 5.31
CA ILE A 125 -12.69 3.72 4.97
C ILE A 125 -11.22 3.71 4.56
N LEU A 126 -10.32 3.05 5.31
CA LEU A 126 -8.90 2.97 4.96
C LEU A 126 -8.70 2.35 3.57
N GLU A 127 -9.41 1.26 3.25
CA GLU A 127 -9.37 0.65 1.92
C GLU A 127 -9.80 1.62 0.80
N ARG A 128 -10.82 2.46 1.04
CA ARG A 128 -11.25 3.51 0.12
C ARG A 128 -10.19 4.61 -0.01
N THR A 129 -9.71 5.08 1.12
CA THR A 129 -8.73 6.16 1.23
C THR A 129 -7.40 5.77 0.58
N LEU A 130 -6.94 4.52 0.69
CA LEU A 130 -5.76 4.05 -0.04
C LEU A 130 -5.99 4.04 -1.55
N GLY A 131 -7.19 3.66 -1.99
CA GLY A 131 -7.60 3.64 -3.40
C GLY A 131 -7.75 2.24 -3.98
N ILE A 132 -8.25 1.27 -3.18
CA ILE A 132 -8.59 -0.07 -3.67
C ILE A 132 -9.80 0.04 -4.63
N PRO A 133 -9.68 -0.40 -5.89
CA PRO A 133 -10.77 -0.37 -6.87
C PRO A 133 -11.97 -1.22 -6.45
N GLU A 134 -13.16 -0.84 -6.88
CA GLU A 134 -14.37 -1.60 -6.57
C GLU A 134 -14.43 -2.94 -7.30
N ASN A 135 -13.96 -2.98 -8.55
CA ASN A 135 -13.98 -4.19 -9.38
C ASN A 135 -13.09 -5.32 -8.83
N VAL A 136 -12.06 -5.01 -8.02
CA VAL A 136 -11.18 -6.02 -7.41
C VAL A 136 -11.67 -6.50 -6.04
N ARG A 137 -12.77 -5.94 -5.51
CA ARG A 137 -13.33 -6.39 -4.23
C ARG A 137 -13.97 -7.76 -4.34
N VAL A 138 -13.56 -8.65 -3.44
CA VAL A 138 -14.03 -10.04 -3.40
C VAL A 138 -15.47 -10.13 -2.86
N ASN A 139 -15.83 -9.31 -1.86
CA ASN A 139 -17.19 -9.21 -1.34
C ASN A 139 -17.79 -7.84 -1.69
N LYS A 140 -18.97 -7.83 -2.31
CA LYS A 140 -19.72 -6.62 -2.70
C LYS A 140 -20.90 -6.30 -1.78
N HIS A 141 -21.27 -7.21 -0.88
CA HIS A 141 -22.43 -7.10 0.03
C HIS A 141 -22.05 -6.71 1.46
N TYR A 142 -20.78 -6.38 1.73
CA TYR A 142 -20.34 -6.02 3.07
C TYR A 142 -20.98 -4.72 3.60
N THR A 143 -21.59 -3.93 2.72
CA THR A 143 -22.28 -2.67 3.05
C THR A 143 -23.68 -2.86 3.61
N ASP A 144 -24.29 -4.04 3.43
CA ASP A 144 -25.71 -4.30 3.73
C ASP A 144 -26.00 -4.19 5.24
N ALA A 145 -25.00 -4.49 6.07
CA ALA A 145 -25.09 -4.47 7.53
C ALA A 145 -24.64 -3.13 8.17
N LEU A 146 -24.34 -2.10 7.37
CA LEU A 146 -23.89 -0.79 7.89
C LEU A 146 -25.08 0.07 8.34
N THR A 147 -24.85 0.94 9.33
CA THR A 147 -25.79 2.01 9.69
C THR A 147 -25.78 3.10 8.62
N GLU A 148 -26.76 4.00 8.66
CA GLU A 148 -26.80 5.14 7.73
C GLU A 148 -25.59 6.07 7.90
N GLU A 149 -25.17 6.31 9.14
CA GLU A 149 -23.97 7.08 9.45
C GLU A 149 -22.71 6.43 8.85
N HIS A 150 -22.55 5.12 9.00
CA HIS A 150 -21.43 4.39 8.42
C HIS A 150 -21.46 4.36 6.89
N ARG A 151 -22.65 4.25 6.28
CA ARG A 151 -22.81 4.38 4.82
C ARG A 151 -22.35 5.75 4.34
N ASN A 152 -22.79 6.82 5.00
CA ASN A 152 -22.41 8.18 4.67
C ASN A 152 -20.89 8.40 4.81
N ALA A 153 -20.28 7.88 5.88
CA ALA A 153 -18.83 7.96 6.06
C ALA A 153 -18.06 7.20 4.98
N LEU A 154 -18.55 6.02 4.58
CA LEU A 154 -17.94 5.23 3.51
C LEU A 154 -18.12 5.89 2.13
N GLU A 155 -19.29 6.49 1.88
CA GLU A 155 -19.56 7.24 0.65
C GLU A 155 -18.67 8.48 0.56
N ALA A 156 -18.52 9.23 1.66
CA ALA A 156 -17.59 10.35 1.73
C ALA A 156 -16.14 9.91 1.42
N ALA A 157 -15.70 8.78 1.97
CA ALA A 157 -14.37 8.21 1.68
C ALA A 157 -14.25 7.72 0.22
N THR A 158 -15.35 7.27 -0.40
CA THR A 158 -15.39 6.81 -1.79
C THR A 158 -15.32 7.97 -2.78
N ASN A 159 -16.00 9.08 -2.47
CA ASN A 159 -16.03 10.29 -3.31
C ASN A 159 -14.84 11.23 -3.05
N GLY A 160 -14.10 11.01 -1.96
CA GLY A 160 -12.92 11.79 -1.59
C GLY A 160 -11.66 11.43 -2.39
N PRO A 161 -10.60 12.25 -2.30
CA PRO A 161 -9.31 11.93 -2.89
C PRO A 161 -8.68 10.72 -2.22
N THR A 162 -8.05 9.85 -3.02
CA THR A 162 -7.34 8.67 -2.53
C THR A 162 -5.84 8.91 -2.48
N LEU A 163 -5.11 8.12 -1.68
CA LEU A 163 -3.65 8.12 -1.65
C LEU A 163 -3.07 7.78 -3.02
N PHE A 164 -3.65 6.78 -3.70
CA PHE A 164 -3.31 6.46 -5.09
C PHE A 164 -3.41 7.68 -6.01
N ALA A 165 -4.56 8.37 -6.01
CA ALA A 165 -4.77 9.53 -6.88
C ALA A 165 -3.86 10.71 -6.52
N ALA A 166 -3.61 10.95 -5.22
CA ALA A 166 -2.73 12.02 -4.77
C ALA A 166 -1.26 11.76 -5.18
N ILE A 167 -0.79 10.51 -5.08
CA ILE A 167 0.56 10.13 -5.53
C ILE A 167 0.67 10.25 -7.04
N GLN A 168 -0.31 9.75 -7.80
CA GLN A 168 -0.31 9.89 -9.26
C GLN A 168 -0.24 11.37 -9.66
N ARG A 169 -1.09 12.22 -9.08
CA ARG A 169 -1.09 13.66 -9.36
C ARG A 169 0.26 14.31 -9.05
N TRP A 170 0.88 13.97 -7.91
CA TRP A 170 2.20 14.47 -7.55
C TRP A 170 3.28 14.02 -8.54
N LEU A 171 3.27 12.76 -8.96
CA LEU A 171 4.19 12.21 -9.96
C LEU A 171 4.03 12.87 -11.33
N GLU A 172 2.81 13.19 -11.75
CA GLU A 172 2.52 13.92 -12.99
C GLU A 172 3.15 15.34 -13.00
N GLN A 173 3.45 15.91 -11.84
CA GLN A 173 4.02 17.27 -11.72
C GLN A 173 5.55 17.30 -11.78
N ILE A 174 6.25 16.16 -11.86
CA ILE A 174 7.71 16.13 -11.87
C ILE A 174 8.27 16.84 -13.12
N PRO A 175 9.07 17.93 -12.97
CA PRO A 175 9.41 18.83 -14.07
C PRO A 175 10.76 18.53 -14.74
N PHE A 176 11.37 17.37 -14.47
CA PHE A 176 12.76 17.06 -14.85
C PHE A 176 12.88 16.00 -15.95
N MET A 177 11.77 15.50 -16.47
CA MET A 177 11.78 14.45 -17.49
C MET A 177 12.09 14.97 -18.91
N GLU A 178 11.97 16.29 -19.12
CA GLU A 178 12.04 16.94 -20.43
C GLU A 178 12.85 18.25 -20.32
N SER A 179 13.77 18.51 -21.26
CA SER A 179 14.37 19.84 -21.46
C SER A 179 14.77 20.05 -22.92
N GLY A 180 14.18 21.05 -23.58
CA GLY A 180 14.48 21.36 -24.98
C GLY A 180 14.17 20.18 -25.90
N LYS A 181 15.21 19.57 -26.49
CA LYS A 181 15.10 18.35 -27.32
C LYS A 181 15.33 17.05 -26.53
N TYR A 182 15.69 17.15 -25.25
CA TYR A 182 15.89 15.99 -24.39
C TYR A 182 14.56 15.52 -23.82
N ALA A 183 14.35 14.22 -23.95
CA ALA A 183 13.31 13.48 -23.29
C ALA A 183 13.96 12.28 -22.60
N PHE A 184 13.73 12.14 -21.30
CA PHE A 184 14.30 11.06 -20.49
C PHE A 184 14.09 9.69 -21.13
N TRP A 185 12.90 9.45 -21.66
CA TRP A 185 12.52 8.15 -22.20
C TRP A 185 13.28 7.78 -23.47
N ASP A 186 13.68 8.73 -24.31
CA ASP A 186 14.45 8.43 -25.52
C ASP A 186 15.82 7.84 -25.14
N ALA A 187 16.47 8.44 -24.13
CA ALA A 187 17.74 7.97 -23.62
C ALA A 187 17.58 6.66 -22.80
N TYR A 188 16.51 6.57 -22.01
CA TYR A 188 16.23 5.39 -21.18
C TYR A 188 15.91 4.14 -21.99
N LYS A 189 15.17 4.30 -23.09
CA LYS A 189 14.84 3.21 -24.02
C LYS A 189 16.10 2.56 -24.58
N VAL A 190 17.09 3.36 -24.97
CA VAL A 190 18.37 2.85 -25.48
C VAL A 190 19.09 2.00 -24.43
N ALA A 191 19.13 2.48 -23.18
CA ALA A 191 19.78 1.77 -22.08
C ALA A 191 19.10 0.42 -21.76
N VAL A 192 17.77 0.39 -21.67
CA VAL A 192 17.02 -0.83 -21.37
C VAL A 192 17.12 -1.84 -22.51
N LEU A 193 17.02 -1.42 -23.78
CA LEU A 193 17.17 -2.33 -24.92
C LEU A 193 18.57 -2.93 -24.99
N ALA A 194 19.61 -2.14 -24.68
CA ALA A 194 20.98 -2.65 -24.60
C ALA A 194 21.15 -3.67 -23.46
N MET A 195 20.52 -3.42 -22.29
CA MET A 195 20.52 -4.36 -21.17
C MET A 195 19.84 -5.67 -21.53
N LEU A 196 18.64 -5.63 -22.13
CA LEU A 196 17.92 -6.83 -22.53
C LEU A 196 18.68 -7.66 -23.57
N GLU A 197 19.43 -7.01 -24.48
CA GLU A 197 20.28 -7.75 -25.44
C GLU A 197 21.48 -8.41 -24.76
N ASN A 198 22.04 -7.78 -23.72
CA ASN A 198 23.06 -8.41 -22.88
C ASN A 198 22.48 -9.63 -22.14
N ASP A 199 21.29 -9.51 -21.55
CA ASP A 199 20.60 -10.62 -20.89
C ASP A 199 20.37 -11.80 -21.86
N ARG A 200 19.95 -11.53 -23.10
CA ARG A 200 19.81 -12.58 -24.14
C ARG A 200 21.14 -13.26 -24.43
N THR A 201 22.23 -12.49 -24.47
CA THR A 201 23.58 -13.02 -24.71
C THR A 201 24.05 -13.90 -23.55
N GLU A 202 23.83 -13.47 -22.31
CA GLU A 202 24.15 -14.25 -21.11
C GLU A 202 23.34 -15.55 -21.04
N VAL A 203 22.02 -15.48 -21.25
CA VAL A 203 21.15 -16.67 -21.27
C VAL A 203 21.60 -17.67 -22.33
N ARG A 204 21.93 -17.21 -23.55
CA ARG A 204 22.45 -18.09 -24.61
C ARG A 204 23.78 -18.72 -24.21
N THR A 205 24.67 -17.95 -23.58
CA THR A 205 26.00 -18.42 -23.16
C THR A 205 25.89 -19.49 -22.07
N LEU A 206 25.06 -19.25 -21.05
CA LEU A 206 24.79 -20.20 -19.96
C LEU A 206 24.11 -21.47 -20.49
N ALA A 207 23.13 -21.33 -21.37
CA ALA A 207 22.44 -22.47 -21.97
C ALA A 207 23.41 -23.40 -22.74
N VAL A 208 24.38 -22.83 -23.48
CA VAL A 208 25.44 -23.60 -24.14
C VAL A 208 26.36 -24.26 -23.14
N ALA A 209 26.76 -23.56 -22.07
CA ALA A 209 27.68 -24.08 -21.06
C ALA A 209 27.06 -25.23 -20.23
N GLU A 210 25.76 -25.13 -19.93
CA GLU A 210 25.05 -26.07 -19.04
C GLU A 210 24.23 -27.13 -19.80
N GLY A 211 24.07 -27.00 -21.12
CA GLY A 211 23.34 -27.95 -21.95
C GLY A 211 21.80 -27.89 -21.80
N HIS A 212 21.26 -26.73 -21.44
CA HIS A 212 19.81 -26.49 -21.30
C HIS A 212 19.24 -25.73 -22.51
N ASP A 213 17.92 -25.86 -22.75
CA ASP A 213 17.21 -25.11 -23.79
C ASP A 213 16.88 -23.67 -23.29
N PRO A 214 17.37 -22.60 -23.96
CA PRO A 214 17.11 -21.23 -23.54
C PRO A 214 15.75 -20.68 -23.98
N THR A 215 14.93 -21.44 -24.73
CA THR A 215 13.72 -20.94 -25.40
C THR A 215 12.77 -20.20 -24.46
N ASP A 216 12.43 -20.80 -23.31
CA ASP A 216 11.49 -20.18 -22.36
C ASP A 216 12.05 -18.91 -21.72
N ALA A 217 13.35 -18.90 -21.39
CA ALA A 217 14.03 -17.74 -20.82
C ALA A 217 14.08 -16.57 -21.82
N LEU A 218 14.40 -16.87 -23.08
CA LEU A 218 14.40 -15.87 -24.16
C LEU A 218 12.97 -15.33 -24.42
N ALA A 219 11.96 -16.20 -24.42
CA ALA A 219 10.57 -15.79 -24.57
C ALA A 219 10.11 -14.86 -23.44
N GLN A 220 10.58 -15.09 -22.22
CA GLN A 220 10.33 -14.21 -21.08
C GLN A 220 10.99 -12.85 -21.24
N ILE A 221 12.25 -12.79 -21.72
CA ILE A 221 12.93 -11.53 -22.03
C ILE A 221 12.18 -10.76 -23.12
N ASP A 222 11.74 -11.44 -24.19
CA ASP A 222 10.96 -10.81 -25.27
C ASP A 222 9.61 -10.29 -24.77
N ALA A 223 8.96 -11.01 -23.84
CA ALA A 223 7.73 -10.54 -23.20
C ALA A 223 7.97 -9.29 -22.33
N ASN A 224 9.08 -9.26 -21.59
CA ASN A 224 9.48 -8.10 -20.80
C ASN A 224 9.79 -6.89 -21.69
N GLU A 225 10.47 -7.10 -22.83
CA GLU A 225 10.73 -6.04 -23.81
C GLU A 225 9.45 -5.44 -24.37
N ARG A 226 8.49 -6.29 -24.81
CA ARG A 226 7.19 -5.82 -25.28
C ARG A 226 6.44 -5.02 -24.21
N GLY A 227 6.42 -5.54 -22.98
CA GLY A 227 5.81 -4.85 -21.84
C GLY A 227 6.47 -3.50 -21.54
N PHE A 228 7.80 -3.43 -21.65
CA PHE A 228 8.56 -2.18 -21.50
C PHE A 228 8.22 -1.18 -22.60
N LEU A 229 8.26 -1.59 -23.87
CA LEU A 229 7.99 -0.72 -25.02
C LEU A 229 6.56 -0.15 -24.97
N ALA A 230 5.59 -0.94 -24.51
CA ALA A 230 4.21 -0.51 -24.32
C ALA A 230 4.04 0.63 -23.29
N LEU A 231 5.05 0.91 -22.44
CA LEU A 231 5.02 2.03 -21.51
C LEU A 231 5.14 3.40 -22.19
N PHE A 232 5.67 3.45 -23.42
CA PHE A 232 6.07 4.69 -24.08
C PHE A 232 5.09 5.13 -25.17
N GLU A 233 4.38 4.20 -25.80
CA GLU A 233 3.41 4.52 -26.84
C GLU A 233 2.03 4.76 -26.24
N ALA A 234 1.41 5.90 -26.55
CA ALA A 234 0.13 6.30 -25.95
C ALA A 234 -0.99 5.28 -26.21
N GLU A 235 -1.04 4.71 -27.41
CA GLU A 235 -2.02 3.68 -27.78
C GLU A 235 -1.81 2.39 -26.99
N SER A 236 -0.58 1.86 -26.96
CA SER A 236 -0.25 0.68 -26.17
C SER A 236 -0.47 0.89 -24.68
N TYR A 237 -0.16 2.08 -24.15
CA TYR A 237 -0.42 2.41 -22.76
C TYR A 237 -1.91 2.46 -22.44
N ALA A 238 -2.73 2.98 -23.35
CA ALA A 238 -4.19 2.97 -23.21
C ALA A 238 -4.74 1.55 -23.15
N GLU A 239 -4.17 0.60 -23.90
CA GLU A 239 -4.52 -0.83 -23.80
C GLU A 239 -4.13 -1.45 -22.45
N LEU A 240 -2.97 -1.06 -21.88
CA LEU A 240 -2.57 -1.49 -20.53
C LEU A 240 -3.56 -0.99 -19.46
N ILE A 241 -4.06 0.24 -19.60
CA ILE A 241 -5.11 0.76 -18.72
C ILE A 241 -6.44 0.02 -18.94
N ALA A 242 -6.86 -0.17 -20.19
CA ALA A 242 -8.13 -0.80 -20.54
C ALA A 242 -8.22 -2.27 -20.09
N SER A 243 -7.10 -3.01 -20.18
CA SER A 243 -6.99 -4.38 -19.70
C SER A 243 -6.87 -4.49 -18.17
N GLY A 244 -6.63 -3.38 -17.47
CA GLY A 244 -6.36 -3.36 -16.03
C GLY A 244 -4.95 -3.81 -15.64
N ALA A 245 -4.05 -4.01 -16.62
CA ALA A 245 -2.64 -4.31 -16.37
C ALA A 245 -1.89 -3.12 -15.74
N ARG A 246 -2.39 -1.90 -15.96
CA ARG A 246 -1.95 -0.67 -15.30
C ARG A 246 -3.16 0.12 -14.81
N ARG A 247 -2.94 0.94 -13.79
CA ARG A 247 -3.91 1.92 -13.27
C ARG A 247 -3.39 3.35 -13.30
N MET A 248 -2.08 3.52 -13.08
CA MET A 248 -1.41 4.80 -12.99
C MET A 248 -1.30 5.43 -14.38
N SER A 249 -1.38 6.76 -14.48
CA SER A 249 -1.20 7.44 -15.77
C SER A 249 0.21 7.22 -16.35
N GLN A 250 0.33 7.28 -17.67
CA GLN A 250 1.61 7.11 -18.35
C GLN A 250 2.68 8.07 -17.81
N ARG A 251 2.31 9.34 -17.63
CA ARG A 251 3.22 10.36 -17.11
C ARG A 251 3.70 10.05 -15.69
N ALA A 252 2.82 9.60 -14.80
CA ALA A 252 3.21 9.21 -13.44
C ALA A 252 4.10 7.95 -13.42
N THR A 253 3.83 6.99 -14.30
CA THR A 253 4.67 5.80 -14.50
C THR A 253 6.08 6.17 -14.96
N LEU A 254 6.20 7.07 -15.96
CA LEU A 254 7.49 7.56 -16.43
C LEU A 254 8.23 8.38 -15.36
N ALA A 255 7.51 9.19 -14.58
CA ALA A 255 8.10 9.93 -13.46
C ALA A 255 8.63 8.99 -12.36
N THR A 256 7.93 7.89 -12.09
CA THR A 256 8.39 6.86 -11.14
C THR A 256 9.69 6.20 -11.61
N LEU A 257 9.79 5.87 -12.91
CA LEU A 257 11.03 5.37 -13.50
C LEU A 257 12.14 6.40 -13.37
N PHE A 258 11.90 7.64 -13.77
CA PHE A 258 12.88 8.73 -13.66
C PHE A 258 13.42 8.89 -12.22
N ILE A 259 12.53 8.96 -11.22
CA ILE A 259 12.91 9.07 -9.81
C ILE A 259 13.75 7.86 -9.37
N SER A 260 13.36 6.65 -9.78
CA SER A 260 14.04 5.41 -9.38
C SER A 260 15.41 5.26 -10.04
N THR A 261 15.53 5.64 -11.31
CA THR A 261 16.77 5.66 -12.08
C THR A 261 17.78 6.63 -11.48
N TYR A 262 17.35 7.85 -11.13
CA TYR A 262 18.22 8.91 -10.62
C TYR A 262 18.11 9.12 -9.10
N ARG A 263 17.75 8.07 -8.34
CA ARG A 263 17.51 8.09 -6.88
C ARG A 263 18.68 8.61 -6.03
N ASP A 264 19.90 8.54 -6.57
CA ASP A 264 21.12 9.01 -5.89
C ASP A 264 21.33 10.52 -6.05
N LYS A 265 20.53 11.20 -6.90
CA LYS A 265 20.55 12.67 -6.99
C LYS A 265 19.88 13.26 -5.74
N PRO A 266 20.48 14.28 -5.09
CA PRO A 266 19.96 14.85 -3.86
C PRO A 266 18.47 15.21 -3.88
N LEU A 267 17.99 15.84 -4.95
CA LEU A 267 16.59 16.27 -5.05
C LEU A 267 15.61 15.09 -5.24
N LEU A 268 16.07 13.95 -5.75
CA LEU A 268 15.24 12.78 -6.04
C LEU A 268 15.31 11.71 -4.96
N HIS A 269 16.27 11.80 -4.05
CA HIS A 269 16.44 10.82 -2.97
C HIS A 269 15.20 10.73 -2.06
N THR A 270 14.68 11.87 -1.59
CA THR A 270 13.47 11.88 -0.75
C THR A 270 12.22 11.41 -1.52
N PRO A 271 11.96 11.88 -2.76
CA PRO A 271 10.92 11.29 -3.62
C PRO A 271 11.02 9.78 -3.78
N TYR A 272 12.22 9.25 -4.04
CA TYR A 272 12.45 7.80 -4.16
C TYR A 272 12.10 7.08 -2.86
N ARG A 273 12.58 7.58 -1.72
CA ARG A 273 12.26 7.00 -0.40
C ARG A 273 10.76 7.05 -0.07
N LEU A 274 10.04 8.07 -0.54
CA LEU A 274 8.59 8.13 -0.39
C LEU A 274 7.91 7.03 -1.20
N LEU A 275 8.32 6.81 -2.46
CA LEU A 275 7.79 5.72 -3.29
C LEU A 275 8.06 4.35 -2.68
N ASP A 276 9.27 4.12 -2.17
CA ASP A 276 9.65 2.89 -1.46
C ASP A 276 8.78 2.67 -0.20
N ALA A 277 8.56 3.74 0.59
CA ALA A 277 7.69 3.66 1.77
C ALA A 277 6.23 3.36 1.41
N ILE A 278 5.74 3.80 0.24
CA ILE A 278 4.39 3.46 -0.26
C ILE A 278 4.30 2.00 -0.71
N ILE A 279 5.34 1.47 -1.35
CA ILE A 279 5.41 0.04 -1.68
C ILE A 279 5.38 -0.80 -0.40
N GLU A 280 6.13 -0.38 0.62
CA GLU A 280 6.13 -1.04 1.93
C GLU A 280 4.76 -0.98 2.62
N LEU A 281 4.02 0.13 2.47
CA LEU A 281 2.65 0.25 2.97
C LEU A 281 1.72 -0.81 2.38
N ASP A 282 1.76 -0.98 1.05
CA ASP A 282 0.93 -1.99 0.37
C ASP A 282 1.30 -3.41 0.85
N LYS A 283 2.61 -3.68 0.98
CA LYS A 283 3.12 -4.95 1.49
C LYS A 283 2.61 -5.25 2.90
N VAL A 284 2.73 -4.30 3.83
CA VAL A 284 2.36 -4.53 5.23
C VAL A 284 0.83 -4.63 5.42
N VAL A 285 0.05 -3.91 4.61
CA VAL A 285 -1.42 -4.07 4.58
C VAL A 285 -1.80 -5.47 4.08
N SER A 286 -1.18 -5.96 3.01
CA SER A 286 -1.38 -7.34 2.54
C SER A 286 -0.94 -8.37 3.58
N LEU A 287 0.18 -8.14 4.27
CA LEU A 287 0.67 -9.00 5.34
C LEU A 287 -0.31 -9.05 6.51
N TRP A 288 -0.91 -7.92 6.89
CA TRP A 288 -1.94 -7.86 7.93
C TRP A 288 -3.16 -8.73 7.54
N ARG A 289 -3.64 -8.62 6.30
CA ARG A 289 -4.74 -9.48 5.79
C ARG A 289 -4.37 -10.96 5.84
N PHE A 290 -3.14 -11.28 5.44
CA PHE A 290 -2.64 -12.66 5.46
C PHE A 290 -2.53 -13.21 6.90
N ARG A 291 -1.96 -12.45 7.84
CA ARG A 291 -1.89 -12.86 9.26
C ARG A 291 -3.28 -13.04 9.87
N HIS A 292 -4.19 -12.12 9.59
CA HIS A 292 -5.60 -12.28 9.97
C HIS A 292 -6.18 -13.59 9.43
N THR A 293 -5.89 -13.92 8.17
CA THR A 293 -6.36 -15.14 7.50
C THR A 293 -5.84 -16.42 8.17
N LEU A 294 -4.56 -16.43 8.58
CA LEU A 294 -3.95 -17.54 9.31
C LEU A 294 -4.55 -17.68 10.72
N MET A 295 -4.71 -16.57 11.44
CA MET A 295 -5.35 -16.54 12.75
C MET A 295 -6.79 -17.06 12.67
N VAL A 296 -7.59 -16.60 11.71
CA VAL A 296 -8.96 -17.09 11.50
C VAL A 296 -8.97 -18.59 11.21
N SER A 297 -8.07 -19.09 10.35
CA SER A 297 -7.95 -20.52 10.05
C SER A 297 -7.72 -21.35 11.30
N ARG A 298 -6.84 -20.90 12.21
CA ARG A 298 -6.61 -21.55 13.51
C ARG A 298 -7.86 -21.52 14.39
N MET A 299 -8.58 -20.41 14.44
CA MET A 299 -9.71 -20.22 15.36
C MET A 299 -10.99 -20.95 14.93
N ILE A 300 -11.29 -21.01 13.62
CA ILE A 300 -12.58 -21.56 13.14
C ILE A 300 -12.44 -22.68 12.11
N GLY A 301 -11.24 -22.99 11.62
CA GLY A 301 -11.02 -24.03 10.60
C GLY A 301 -11.87 -23.80 9.34
N MET A 302 -12.58 -24.85 8.91
CA MET A 302 -13.47 -24.81 7.74
C MET A 302 -14.85 -24.20 8.02
N ARG A 303 -15.12 -23.72 9.23
CA ARG A 303 -16.44 -23.17 9.57
C ARG A 303 -16.67 -21.84 8.84
N VAL A 304 -17.91 -21.62 8.41
CA VAL A 304 -18.36 -20.33 7.88
C VAL A 304 -18.19 -19.26 8.97
N GLY A 305 -17.65 -18.10 8.57
CA GLY A 305 -17.48 -16.96 9.47
C GLY A 305 -18.84 -16.41 9.92
N THR A 306 -18.87 -15.70 11.06
CA THR A 306 -20.10 -15.09 11.61
C THR A 306 -20.75 -14.09 10.64
N GLY A 307 -19.96 -13.49 9.74
CA GLY A 307 -20.43 -12.60 8.67
C GLY A 307 -20.75 -13.28 7.33
N GLY A 308 -20.90 -14.62 7.27
CA GLY A 308 -21.42 -15.34 6.10
C GLY A 308 -20.42 -15.66 4.97
N SER A 309 -19.15 -15.25 5.07
CA SER A 309 -18.11 -15.62 4.10
C SER A 309 -17.62 -17.06 4.25
N SER A 310 -16.99 -17.63 3.21
CA SER A 310 -16.27 -18.91 3.27
C SER A 310 -15.08 -18.94 4.26
N GLY A 311 -14.84 -17.84 5.00
CA GLY A 311 -13.84 -17.77 6.04
C GLY A 311 -12.45 -17.57 5.45
N HIS A 312 -11.62 -18.61 5.56
CA HIS A 312 -10.21 -18.56 5.19
C HIS A 312 -9.98 -18.23 3.71
N ASP A 313 -10.63 -18.94 2.78
CA ASP A 313 -10.39 -18.79 1.34
C ASP A 313 -10.75 -17.38 0.84
N TYR A 314 -11.85 -16.83 1.36
CA TYR A 314 -12.25 -15.45 1.09
C TYR A 314 -11.15 -14.46 1.51
N LEU A 315 -10.67 -14.58 2.76
CA LEU A 315 -9.67 -13.67 3.31
C LEU A 315 -8.33 -13.79 2.57
N MET A 316 -7.94 -14.99 2.16
CA MET A 316 -6.73 -15.23 1.36
C MET A 316 -6.81 -14.50 0.02
N GLN A 317 -7.96 -14.54 -0.66
CA GLN A 317 -8.17 -13.79 -1.90
C GLN A 317 -8.04 -12.27 -1.70
N THR A 318 -8.46 -11.74 -0.54
CA THR A 318 -8.29 -10.31 -0.25
C THR A 318 -6.82 -9.90 -0.12
N ALA A 319 -5.98 -10.75 0.47
CA ALA A 319 -4.55 -10.47 0.64
C ALA A 319 -3.80 -10.40 -0.70
N ILE A 320 -4.24 -11.19 -1.67
CA ILE A 320 -3.61 -11.30 -3.00
C ILE A 320 -4.16 -10.25 -3.97
N LYS A 321 -5.49 -10.09 -4.05
CA LYS A 321 -6.13 -9.31 -5.12
C LYS A 321 -6.28 -7.82 -4.83
N GLN A 322 -6.21 -7.41 -3.56
CA GLN A 322 -6.56 -6.04 -3.16
C GLN A 322 -5.33 -5.18 -2.86
N ARG A 323 -4.28 -5.29 -3.69
CA ARG A 323 -3.12 -4.40 -3.68
C ARG A 323 -3.43 -3.10 -4.42
N VAL A 324 -2.88 -2.00 -3.95
CA VAL A 324 -3.18 -0.66 -4.46
C VAL A 324 -2.10 -0.15 -5.40
N PHE A 325 -0.83 -0.47 -5.11
CA PHE A 325 0.36 0.14 -5.70
C PHE A 325 1.19 -0.86 -6.53
N ASP A 326 0.54 -1.84 -7.14
CA ASP A 326 1.18 -2.82 -8.04
C ASP A 326 1.89 -2.15 -9.22
N ASP A 327 1.37 -1.02 -9.69
CA ASP A 327 2.02 -0.19 -10.71
C ASP A 327 3.40 0.29 -10.27
N LEU A 328 3.63 0.58 -8.99
CA LEU A 328 4.96 0.96 -8.49
C LEU A 328 5.88 -0.25 -8.39
N THR A 329 5.41 -1.34 -7.78
CA THR A 329 6.20 -2.56 -7.55
C THR A 329 6.65 -3.20 -8.87
N SER A 330 5.77 -3.26 -9.86
CA SER A 330 6.04 -3.88 -11.18
C SER A 330 7.08 -3.13 -12.01
N LEU A 331 7.41 -1.87 -11.68
CA LEU A 331 8.44 -1.12 -12.39
C LEU A 331 9.86 -1.59 -12.07
N SER A 332 10.04 -2.39 -11.02
CA SER A 332 11.32 -3.03 -10.69
C SER A 332 11.88 -3.84 -11.86
N SER A 333 11.00 -4.41 -12.70
CA SER A 333 11.38 -5.16 -13.91
C SER A 333 12.05 -4.30 -14.99
N PHE A 334 11.97 -2.97 -14.88
CA PHE A 334 12.52 -2.03 -15.86
C PHE A 334 13.60 -1.12 -15.29
N LEU A 335 14.08 -1.39 -14.08
CA LEU A 335 15.21 -0.65 -13.51
C LEU A 335 16.51 -1.12 -14.15
N VAL A 336 17.33 -0.15 -14.56
CA VAL A 336 18.65 -0.43 -15.12
C VAL A 336 19.76 -0.28 -14.07
N PRO A 337 20.87 -1.01 -14.19
CA PRO A 337 22.06 -0.78 -13.37
C PRO A 337 22.57 0.67 -13.49
N SER A 338 23.19 1.17 -12.42
CA SER A 338 23.81 2.51 -12.42
C SER A 338 24.88 2.67 -13.49
N SER A 339 25.54 1.59 -13.90
CA SER A 339 26.58 1.57 -14.93
C SER A 339 26.06 1.90 -16.34
N VAL A 340 24.76 1.72 -16.59
CA VAL A 340 24.13 1.96 -17.89
C VAL A 340 23.02 3.02 -17.80
N THR A 341 22.93 3.72 -16.67
CA THR A 341 22.00 4.83 -16.50
C THR A 341 22.36 5.96 -17.47
N PRO A 342 21.42 6.46 -18.29
CA PRO A 342 21.73 7.53 -19.23
C PRO A 342 22.20 8.80 -18.52
N GLU A 343 23.17 9.50 -19.12
CA GLU A 343 23.60 10.79 -18.61
C GLU A 343 22.51 11.84 -18.77
N LEU A 344 22.37 12.70 -17.76
CA LEU A 344 21.43 13.82 -17.77
C LEU A 344 22.06 15.02 -18.49
N PRO A 345 21.27 15.83 -19.23
CA PRO A 345 21.71 17.14 -19.69
C PRO A 345 22.21 17.98 -18.51
N ALA A 346 23.29 18.74 -18.72
CA ALA A 346 23.93 19.55 -17.67
C ALA A 346 22.95 20.46 -16.92
N GLU A 347 21.96 21.03 -17.63
CA GLU A 347 20.90 21.84 -17.03
C GLU A 347 20.06 21.06 -16.00
N ILE A 348 19.64 19.84 -16.35
CA ILE A 348 18.84 18.99 -15.46
C ILE A 348 19.72 18.47 -14.33
N ALA A 349 20.94 18.01 -14.64
CA ALA A 349 21.89 17.52 -13.64
C ALA A 349 22.17 18.57 -12.56
N THR A 350 22.37 19.83 -12.95
CA THR A 350 22.63 20.95 -12.02
C THR A 350 21.42 21.23 -11.12
N ARG A 351 20.19 21.19 -11.69
CA ARG A 351 18.95 21.41 -10.93
C ARG A 351 18.67 20.32 -9.89
N LEU A 352 19.20 19.12 -10.09
CA LEU A 352 19.00 17.98 -9.19
C LEU A 352 20.06 17.87 -8.08
N GLN A 353 21.09 18.73 -8.10
CA GLN A 353 22.17 18.79 -7.12
C GLN A 353 21.90 19.83 -6.05
N PHE A 354 22.60 19.71 -4.91
CA PHE A 354 22.67 20.81 -3.95
C PHE A 354 23.55 21.95 -4.48
N VAL A 355 23.28 23.17 -4.01
CA VAL A 355 24.07 24.38 -4.36
C VAL A 355 25.58 24.20 -4.12
N ASN A 356 25.96 23.41 -3.11
CA ASN A 356 27.37 23.16 -2.80
C ASN A 356 28.04 22.18 -3.78
N GLU A 357 27.29 21.22 -4.32
CA GLU A 357 27.79 20.27 -5.32
C GLU A 357 27.92 20.92 -6.69
N ALA A 358 27.01 21.84 -7.04
CA ALA A 358 27.06 22.59 -8.29
C ALA A 358 28.24 23.59 -8.40
N ARG A 359 29.03 23.79 -7.33
CA ARG A 359 30.19 24.69 -7.28
C ARG A 359 31.54 23.99 -7.55
N GLY A 360 31.58 22.67 -7.45
CA GLY A 360 32.75 21.84 -7.79
C GLY A 360 32.64 21.34 -9.21
#